data_AF-A0A379A953-F1
#
_entry.id   AF-A0A379A953-F1
#
_cell.length_a   1.000
_cell.length_b   1.000
_cell.length_c   1.000
_cell.angle_alpha   90.00
_cell.angle_beta   90.00
_cell.angle_gamma   90.00
#
_symmetry.space_group_name_H-M   'P 1'
#
loop_
_entity.id
_entity.type
_entity.pdbx_description
1 polymer ?
#
loop_
_entity_poly.entity_id
_entity_poly.type
_entity_poly.pdbx_seq_one_letter_code
_entity_poly.pdbx_strand_id
1 'polypeptide(L)'
;MTLIFIPAFYGFTHQHGDWLDKAVYGLAEYQHEKIQQAQLVAVPGCYPTAAQLALKPLVDAGLLNEAQWPVINATSGVSGAGRKANVGTSFCEVSLQPYGLFNHRHHPEIVAHLGTPVIFTPHLGNFPRGILATITCRLKAGVSREDIAAVFHRAYDNKPLVRLYEQGVPALKAVVGLPYCDIGFEVQGEHLIVVAAEDNLLKGAASQAVQCLNIRFGFPETQSLILTDKYTMTNPLIIKLGGVLLDSEEALGPPVLKRC
;
A
#
# COMPACT_ATOMS: atom_id res chain seq x y z
N MET A 1 8.21 -16.69 3.59
CA MET A 1 7.28 -17.20 2.56
C MET A 1 7.81 -18.57 2.13
N THR A 2 7.20 -19.68 2.55
CA THR A 2 7.80 -21.03 2.43
C THR A 2 7.65 -21.61 1.02
N LEU A 3 8.52 -22.56 0.65
CA LEU A 3 8.51 -23.28 -0.65
C LEU A 3 7.18 -23.97 -0.98
N ILE A 4 6.33 -24.24 0.03
CA ILE A 4 5.02 -24.87 -0.11
C ILE A 4 3.98 -23.90 -0.70
N PHE A 5 4.16 -22.61 -0.50
CA PHE A 5 3.18 -21.57 -0.85
C PHE A 5 3.13 -21.25 -2.36
N ILE A 6 4.30 -21.20 -3.00
CA ILE A 6 4.44 -20.67 -4.36
C ILE A 6 3.72 -21.54 -5.40
N PRO A 7 3.83 -22.89 -5.39
CA PRO A 7 3.11 -23.71 -6.36
C PRO A 7 1.59 -23.56 -6.28
N ALA A 8 1.02 -23.48 -5.08
CA ALA A 8 -0.43 -23.43 -4.87
C ALA A 8 -1.07 -22.12 -5.37
N PHE A 9 -0.39 -20.97 -5.20
CA PHE A 9 -0.97 -19.66 -5.48
C PHE A 9 -0.37 -18.93 -6.69
N TYR A 10 0.80 -19.37 -7.16
CA TYR A 10 1.49 -18.79 -8.33
C TYR A 10 1.65 -19.77 -9.49
N GLY A 11 1.37 -21.06 -9.29
CA GLY A 11 1.34 -22.07 -10.36
C GLY A 11 2.71 -22.48 -10.90
N PHE A 12 3.80 -22.22 -10.16
CA PHE A 12 5.15 -22.64 -10.54
C PHE A 12 5.98 -23.10 -9.34
N THR A 13 6.97 -23.95 -9.58
CA THR A 13 7.99 -24.32 -8.59
C THR A 13 9.09 -23.26 -8.57
N HIS A 14 9.35 -22.67 -7.40
CA HIS A 14 10.38 -21.66 -7.25
C HIS A 14 11.79 -22.26 -7.42
N GLN A 15 12.61 -21.68 -8.30
CA GLN A 15 13.92 -22.23 -8.68
C GLN A 15 15.08 -21.73 -7.80
N HIS A 16 14.82 -20.77 -6.91
CA HIS A 16 15.84 -20.07 -6.14
C HIS A 16 15.51 -20.07 -4.64
N GLY A 17 15.49 -21.25 -4.01
CA GLY A 17 15.18 -21.41 -2.59
C GLY A 17 16.00 -20.50 -1.67
N ASP A 18 17.33 -20.46 -1.87
CA ASP A 18 18.25 -19.64 -1.07
C ASP A 18 17.88 -18.14 -1.08
N TRP A 19 17.32 -17.63 -2.18
CA TRP A 19 16.91 -16.23 -2.27
C TRP A 19 15.57 -15.97 -1.59
N LEU A 20 14.69 -16.98 -1.45
CA LEU A 20 13.48 -16.84 -0.63
C LEU A 20 13.81 -16.62 0.84
N ASP A 21 14.82 -17.32 1.34
CA ASP A 21 15.24 -17.22 2.75
C ASP A 21 15.99 -15.91 3.03
N LYS A 22 16.72 -15.39 2.03
CA LYS A 22 17.47 -14.13 2.12
C LYS A 22 16.63 -12.88 1.88
N ALA A 23 15.49 -12.99 1.21
CA ALA A 23 14.66 -11.85 0.86
C ALA A 23 14.08 -11.20 2.12
N VAL A 24 14.27 -9.89 2.25
CA VAL A 24 13.60 -9.10 3.29
C VAL A 24 12.27 -8.61 2.76
N TYR A 25 11.19 -8.87 3.49
CA TYR A 25 9.86 -8.37 3.14
C TYR A 25 9.80 -6.85 3.33
N GLY A 26 9.47 -6.12 2.27
CA GLY A 26 9.62 -4.66 2.16
C GLY A 26 8.51 -3.84 2.82
N LEU A 27 7.90 -4.32 3.91
CA LEU A 27 6.98 -3.51 4.71
C LEU A 27 7.80 -2.55 5.58
N ALA A 28 8.19 -1.42 4.99
CA ALA A 28 9.18 -0.48 5.51
C ALA A 28 8.95 -0.05 6.97
N GLU A 29 7.70 0.16 7.36
CA GLU A 29 7.32 0.55 8.72
C GLU A 29 7.81 -0.45 9.79
N TYR A 30 7.95 -1.73 9.44
CA TYR A 30 8.27 -2.82 10.36
C TYR A 30 9.64 -3.46 10.14
N GLN A 31 10.25 -3.23 8.99
CA GLN A 31 11.45 -3.98 8.59
C GLN A 31 12.65 -3.06 8.34
N HIS A 32 12.63 -1.83 8.86
CA HIS A 32 13.65 -0.80 8.61
C HIS A 32 15.09 -1.34 8.76
N GLU A 33 15.43 -1.92 9.92
CA GLU A 33 16.77 -2.46 10.18
C GLU A 33 17.18 -3.57 9.20
N LYS A 34 16.24 -4.47 8.88
CA LYS A 34 16.51 -5.56 7.94
C LYS A 34 16.67 -5.05 6.52
N ILE A 35 15.83 -4.10 6.10
CA ILE A 35 15.90 -3.46 4.78
C ILE A 35 17.23 -2.73 4.62
N GLN A 36 17.72 -2.06 5.67
CA GLN A 36 19.02 -1.36 5.65
C GLN A 36 20.18 -2.28 5.25
N GLN A 37 20.11 -3.57 5.61
CA GLN A 37 21.13 -4.58 5.33
C GLN A 37 20.78 -5.50 4.15
N ALA A 38 19.59 -5.37 3.57
CA ALA A 38 19.06 -6.32 2.60
C ALA A 38 19.80 -6.28 1.26
N GLN A 39 20.11 -7.44 0.69
CA GLN A 39 20.54 -7.55 -0.71
C GLN A 39 19.35 -7.67 -1.67
N LEU A 40 18.26 -8.28 -1.20
CA LEU A 40 17.01 -8.46 -1.93
C LEU A 40 15.86 -8.03 -1.03
N VAL A 41 15.06 -7.07 -1.51
CA VAL A 41 13.84 -6.63 -0.86
C VAL A 41 12.66 -7.09 -1.71
N ALA A 42 11.78 -7.92 -1.12
CA ALA A 42 10.52 -8.33 -1.71
C ALA A 42 9.43 -7.33 -1.28
N VAL A 43 9.13 -6.36 -2.14
CA VAL A 43 8.11 -5.33 -1.86
C VAL A 43 6.75 -6.02 -1.74
N PRO A 44 5.95 -5.70 -0.70
CA PRO A 44 4.61 -6.23 -0.51
C PRO A 44 3.68 -6.05 -1.71
N GLY A 45 2.66 -6.89 -1.81
CA GLY A 45 1.50 -6.58 -2.63
C GLY A 45 0.71 -5.38 -2.06
N CYS A 46 -0.01 -4.66 -2.92
CA CYS A 46 -0.79 -3.48 -2.54
C CYS A 46 -1.83 -3.75 -1.44
N TYR A 47 -2.70 -4.75 -1.61
CA TYR A 47 -3.65 -5.14 -0.55
C TYR A 47 -2.95 -5.59 0.75
N PRO A 48 -1.90 -6.44 0.70
CA PRO A 48 -1.09 -6.76 1.86
C PRO A 48 -0.54 -5.57 2.62
N THR A 49 -0.08 -4.51 1.94
CA THR A 49 0.41 -3.28 2.59
C THR A 49 -0.67 -2.65 3.46
N ALA A 50 -1.81 -2.27 2.89
CA ALA A 50 -2.91 -1.65 3.64
C ALA A 50 -3.43 -2.56 4.78
N ALA A 51 -3.59 -3.86 4.51
CA ALA A 51 -4.06 -4.82 5.50
C ALA A 51 -3.11 -4.97 6.70
N GLN A 52 -1.81 -5.08 6.44
CA GLN A 52 -0.82 -5.26 7.50
C GLN A 52 -0.58 -3.98 8.29
N LEU A 53 -0.56 -2.81 7.65
CA LEU A 53 -0.47 -1.54 8.38
C LEU A 53 -1.70 -1.31 9.28
N ALA A 54 -2.88 -1.83 8.89
CA ALA A 54 -4.06 -1.74 9.75
C ALA A 54 -4.06 -2.77 10.91
N LEU A 55 -3.61 -4.01 10.67
CA LEU A 55 -3.78 -5.12 11.61
C LEU A 55 -2.55 -5.42 12.47
N LYS A 56 -1.34 -5.23 11.94
CA LYS A 56 -0.12 -5.65 12.61
C LYS A 56 0.08 -5.03 14.00
N PRO A 57 -0.17 -3.72 14.24
CA PRO A 57 -0.07 -3.15 15.59
C PRO A 57 -0.99 -3.86 16.59
N LEU A 58 -2.22 -4.19 16.16
CA LEU A 58 -3.26 -4.78 16.99
C LEU A 58 -2.98 -6.25 17.31
N VAL A 59 -2.47 -6.98 16.32
CA VAL A 59 -2.03 -8.37 16.46
C VAL A 59 -0.80 -8.46 17.37
N ASP A 60 0.22 -7.64 17.13
CA ASP A 60 1.45 -7.63 17.93
C ASP A 60 1.17 -7.23 19.40
N ALA A 61 0.20 -6.35 19.64
CA ALA A 61 -0.27 -5.97 20.97
C ALA A 61 -1.26 -6.98 21.59
N GLY A 62 -1.67 -8.01 20.84
CA GLY A 62 -2.56 -9.07 21.31
C GLY A 62 -3.97 -8.58 21.68
N LEU A 63 -4.48 -7.53 21.03
CA LEU A 63 -5.77 -6.90 21.38
C LEU A 63 -6.99 -7.57 20.73
N LEU A 64 -6.77 -8.37 19.69
CA LEU A 64 -7.85 -9.00 18.93
C LEU A 64 -8.27 -10.34 19.55
N ASN A 65 -9.57 -10.62 19.52
CA ASN A 65 -10.12 -11.91 19.94
C ASN A 65 -9.91 -12.96 18.84
N GLU A 66 -9.04 -13.92 19.11
CA GLU A 66 -8.63 -14.96 18.15
C GLU A 66 -9.75 -15.95 17.77
N ALA A 67 -10.86 -15.98 18.52
CA ALA A 67 -12.03 -16.79 18.17
C ALA A 67 -12.79 -16.25 16.93
N GLN A 68 -12.48 -15.05 16.47
CA GLN A 68 -13.05 -14.46 15.26
C GLN A 68 -11.95 -13.87 14.38
N TRP A 69 -11.78 -14.45 13.19
CA TRP A 69 -10.78 -13.99 12.24
C TRP A 69 -11.11 -12.57 11.77
N PRO A 70 -10.13 -11.66 11.68
CA PRO A 70 -10.32 -10.37 11.03
C PRO A 70 -10.89 -10.53 9.62
N VAL A 71 -11.90 -9.72 9.28
CA VAL A 71 -12.54 -9.73 7.97
C VAL A 71 -12.12 -8.50 7.18
N ILE A 72 -11.30 -8.71 6.16
CA ILE A 72 -10.74 -7.67 5.30
C ILE A 72 -11.56 -7.61 4.01
N ASN A 73 -12.39 -6.58 3.86
CA ASN A 73 -13.04 -6.24 2.60
C ASN A 73 -12.29 -5.06 1.98
N ALA A 74 -11.69 -5.26 0.81
CA ALA A 74 -10.86 -4.22 0.20
C ALA A 74 -11.21 -3.99 -1.26
N THR A 75 -11.42 -2.74 -1.66
CA THR A 75 -11.74 -2.37 -3.04
C THR A 75 -10.54 -1.68 -3.66
N SER A 76 -10.09 -2.14 -4.83
CA SER A 76 -9.01 -1.51 -5.60
C SER A 76 -9.51 -0.92 -6.90
N GLY A 77 -8.83 0.14 -7.36
CA GLY A 77 -8.97 0.66 -8.70
C GLY A 77 -8.35 -0.25 -9.76
N VAL A 78 -8.81 -0.10 -11.00
CA VAL A 78 -8.52 -1.01 -12.13
C VAL A 78 -7.02 -1.11 -12.44
N SER A 79 -6.23 -0.08 -12.15
CA SER A 79 -4.79 -0.10 -12.39
C SER A 79 -4.05 -1.22 -11.65
N GLY A 80 -4.60 -1.74 -10.55
CA GLY A 80 -4.04 -2.89 -9.83
C GLY A 80 -4.01 -4.20 -10.66
N ALA A 81 -4.83 -4.30 -11.70
CA ALA A 81 -4.79 -5.43 -12.64
C ALA A 81 -3.62 -5.34 -13.65
N GLY A 82 -2.93 -4.20 -13.69
CA GLY A 82 -1.81 -3.95 -14.61
C GLY A 82 -2.24 -3.51 -16.01
N ARG A 83 -1.26 -3.10 -16.81
CA ARG A 83 -1.48 -2.63 -18.18
C ARG A 83 -1.59 -3.82 -19.15
N LYS A 84 -2.78 -4.40 -19.26
CA LYS A 84 -3.08 -5.51 -20.18
C LYS A 84 -4.48 -5.37 -20.75
N ALA A 85 -4.67 -5.74 -22.02
CA ALA A 85 -6.01 -5.90 -22.59
C ALA A 85 -6.65 -7.19 -22.05
N ASN A 86 -7.77 -7.05 -21.34
CA ASN A 86 -8.57 -8.14 -20.80
C ASN A 86 -10.04 -7.68 -20.77
N VAL A 87 -10.96 -8.56 -21.15
CA VAL A 87 -12.40 -8.29 -21.08
C VAL A 87 -12.81 -7.88 -19.66
N GLY A 88 -12.38 -8.62 -18.64
CA GLY A 88 -12.76 -8.33 -17.24
C GLY A 88 -12.23 -7.01 -16.67
N THR A 89 -11.33 -6.32 -17.38
CA THR A 89 -10.83 -4.98 -17.01
C THR A 89 -11.12 -3.94 -18.08
N SER A 90 -11.94 -4.28 -19.07
CA SER A 90 -12.41 -3.35 -20.10
C SER A 90 -13.36 -2.33 -19.49
N PHE A 91 -13.37 -1.11 -20.04
CA PHE A 91 -14.06 0.04 -19.44
C PHE A 91 -15.53 -0.23 -19.09
N CYS A 92 -16.28 -0.88 -19.99
CA CYS A 92 -17.70 -1.16 -19.78
C CYS A 92 -17.98 -2.38 -18.88
N GLU A 93 -16.98 -3.24 -18.65
CA GLU A 93 -17.13 -4.47 -17.85
C GLU A 93 -16.88 -4.22 -16.37
N VAL A 94 -16.09 -3.18 -16.04
CA VAL A 94 -15.78 -2.85 -14.65
C VAL A 94 -16.94 -2.12 -14.00
N SER A 95 -17.46 -2.70 -12.94
CA SER A 95 -18.45 -2.10 -12.04
C SER A 95 -17.95 -2.17 -10.59
N LEU A 96 -18.55 -3.04 -9.78
CA LEU A 96 -18.09 -3.41 -8.44
C LEU A 96 -18.28 -4.91 -8.27
N GLN A 97 -17.20 -5.68 -8.22
CA GLN A 97 -17.28 -7.14 -8.15
C GLN A 97 -16.23 -7.73 -7.21
N PRO A 98 -16.62 -8.64 -6.29
CA PRO A 98 -15.66 -9.45 -5.55
C PRO A 98 -14.97 -10.44 -6.48
N TYR A 99 -13.69 -10.72 -6.25
CA TYR A 99 -12.94 -11.70 -7.04
C TYR A 99 -11.95 -12.49 -6.17
N GLY A 100 -11.48 -13.64 -6.67
CA GLY A 100 -10.48 -14.44 -5.96
C GLY A 100 -10.91 -14.91 -4.57
N LEU A 101 -12.21 -15.14 -4.36
CA LEU A 101 -12.76 -15.57 -3.07
C LEU A 101 -12.06 -16.85 -2.59
N PHE A 102 -11.49 -16.80 -1.39
CA PHE A 102 -10.69 -17.88 -0.77
C PHE A 102 -9.48 -18.38 -1.60
N ASN A 103 -9.09 -17.68 -2.68
CA ASN A 103 -8.01 -18.11 -3.56
C ASN A 103 -7.13 -16.95 -4.06
N HIS A 104 -7.31 -15.74 -3.52
CA HIS A 104 -6.50 -14.60 -3.92
C HIS A 104 -5.07 -14.75 -3.39
N ARG A 105 -4.07 -14.65 -4.27
CA ARG A 105 -2.63 -14.84 -3.94
C ARG A 105 -2.09 -13.99 -2.78
N HIS A 106 -2.70 -12.83 -2.52
CA HIS A 106 -2.34 -11.96 -1.38
C HIS A 106 -2.84 -12.45 -0.01
N HIS A 107 -3.87 -13.31 0.05
CA HIS A 107 -4.38 -13.84 1.34
C HIS A 107 -3.27 -14.53 2.16
N PRO A 108 -2.56 -15.52 1.61
CA PRO A 108 -1.48 -16.20 2.33
C PRO A 108 -0.27 -15.31 2.64
N GLU A 109 0.01 -14.28 1.84
CA GLU A 109 1.01 -13.25 2.18
C GLU A 109 0.61 -12.50 3.46
N ILE A 110 -0.65 -12.05 3.54
CA ILE A 110 -1.21 -11.39 4.74
C ILE A 110 -1.12 -12.33 5.96
N VAL A 111 -1.61 -13.56 5.83
CA VAL A 111 -1.61 -14.54 6.94
C VAL A 111 -0.20 -14.85 7.42
N ALA A 112 0.74 -15.08 6.50
CA ALA A 112 2.12 -15.43 6.85
C ALA A 112 2.83 -14.29 7.59
N HIS A 113 2.57 -13.03 7.22
CA HIS A 113 3.24 -11.88 7.82
C HIS A 113 2.53 -11.29 9.05
N LEU A 114 1.22 -11.53 9.21
CA LEU A 114 0.52 -11.25 10.46
C LEU A 114 0.68 -12.36 11.50
N GLY A 115 0.87 -13.61 11.08
CA GLY A 115 0.91 -14.76 11.99
C GLY A 115 -0.45 -15.19 12.54
N THR A 116 -1.55 -14.70 11.96
CA THR A 116 -2.93 -15.03 12.35
C THR A 116 -3.82 -15.20 11.12
N PRO A 117 -4.81 -16.11 11.13
CA PRO A 117 -5.74 -16.28 10.01
C PRO A 117 -6.64 -15.05 9.83
N VAL A 118 -7.00 -14.77 8.58
CA VAL A 118 -7.92 -13.69 8.18
C VAL A 118 -8.86 -14.17 7.08
N ILE A 119 -10.00 -13.49 6.95
CA ILE A 119 -10.83 -13.54 5.75
C ILE A 119 -10.42 -12.35 4.87
N PHE A 120 -10.14 -12.60 3.59
CA PHE A 120 -9.77 -11.56 2.63
C PHE A 120 -10.64 -11.63 1.39
N THR A 121 -11.33 -10.52 1.11
CA THR A 121 -12.23 -10.36 -0.03
C THR A 121 -11.86 -9.10 -0.81
N PRO A 122 -11.09 -9.22 -1.91
CA PRO A 122 -10.83 -8.10 -2.77
C PRO A 122 -12.01 -7.85 -3.72
N HIS A 123 -12.25 -6.58 -4.00
CA HIS A 123 -13.22 -6.09 -4.96
C HIS A 123 -12.52 -5.23 -6.01
N LEU A 124 -12.95 -5.33 -7.26
CA LEU A 124 -12.56 -4.44 -8.34
C LEU A 124 -13.59 -3.32 -8.45
N GLY A 125 -13.17 -2.07 -8.27
CA GLY A 125 -14.02 -0.89 -8.40
C GLY A 125 -13.79 -0.14 -9.72
N ASN A 126 -14.80 0.62 -10.16
CA ASN A 126 -14.81 1.40 -11.40
C ASN A 126 -14.10 2.77 -11.28
N PHE A 127 -12.93 2.79 -10.65
CA PHE A 127 -12.06 3.95 -10.56
C PHE A 127 -10.61 3.53 -10.86
N PRO A 128 -9.73 4.44 -11.32
CA PRO A 128 -8.43 4.01 -11.84
C PRO A 128 -7.44 3.62 -10.74
N ARG A 129 -7.44 4.31 -9.60
CA ARG A 129 -6.41 4.20 -8.55
C ARG A 129 -7.01 4.24 -7.15
N GLY A 130 -6.28 3.65 -6.21
CA GLY A 130 -6.59 3.59 -4.80
C GLY A 130 -6.95 2.19 -4.33
N ILE A 131 -6.66 1.90 -3.07
CA ILE A 131 -7.25 0.82 -2.28
C ILE A 131 -7.89 1.43 -1.04
N LEU A 132 -9.12 1.01 -0.73
CA LEU A 132 -9.74 1.20 0.58
C LEU A 132 -10.04 -0.17 1.17
N ALA A 133 -9.42 -0.47 2.31
CA ALA A 133 -9.61 -1.70 3.06
C ALA A 133 -10.42 -1.39 4.33
N THR A 134 -11.61 -1.95 4.44
CA THR A 134 -12.43 -1.94 5.65
C THR A 134 -12.27 -3.29 6.35
N ILE A 135 -11.78 -3.24 7.58
CA ILE A 135 -11.38 -4.42 8.33
C ILE A 135 -12.19 -4.49 9.62
N THR A 136 -13.05 -5.50 9.72
CA THR A 136 -13.84 -5.75 10.91
C THR A 136 -13.15 -6.79 11.78
N CYS A 137 -12.97 -6.46 13.05
CA CYS A 137 -12.36 -7.31 14.06
C CYS A 137 -13.24 -7.38 15.31
N ARG A 138 -13.04 -8.43 16.11
CA ARG A 138 -13.51 -8.46 17.49
C ARG A 138 -12.34 -8.24 18.44
N LEU A 139 -12.53 -7.40 19.43
CA LEU A 139 -11.59 -7.08 20.49
C LEU A 139 -11.67 -8.11 21.62
N LYS A 140 -10.58 -8.28 22.37
CA LYS A 140 -10.63 -8.97 23.66
C LYS A 140 -11.46 -8.13 24.65
N ALA A 141 -12.06 -8.82 25.62
CA ALA A 141 -12.85 -8.17 26.66
C ALA A 141 -12.02 -7.13 27.42
N GLY A 142 -12.58 -5.93 27.61
CA GLY A 142 -11.94 -4.83 28.34
C GLY A 142 -11.01 -3.94 27.52
N VAL A 143 -10.75 -4.26 26.24
CA VAL A 143 -9.99 -3.36 25.36
C VAL A 143 -10.84 -2.12 25.03
N SER A 144 -10.30 -0.94 25.33
CA SER A 144 -10.94 0.35 25.10
C SER A 144 -10.56 0.97 23.75
N ARG A 145 -11.25 2.04 23.34
CA ARG A 145 -10.88 2.83 22.16
C ARG A 145 -9.50 3.47 22.35
N GLU A 146 -9.19 3.88 23.56
CA GLU A 146 -7.94 4.51 23.97
C GLU A 146 -6.76 3.55 23.84
N ASP A 147 -6.95 2.26 24.16
CA ASP A 147 -5.93 1.22 23.95
C ASP A 147 -5.59 1.06 22.46
N ILE A 148 -6.61 1.09 21.59
CA ILE A 148 -6.44 1.01 20.14
C ILE A 148 -5.68 2.23 19.61
N ALA A 149 -6.08 3.44 20.03
CA ALA A 149 -5.39 4.67 19.65
C ALA A 149 -3.91 4.62 20.10
N ALA A 150 -3.66 4.25 21.36
CA ALA A 150 -2.31 4.19 21.92
C ALA A 150 -1.40 3.22 21.16
N VAL A 151 -1.93 2.09 20.68
CA VAL A 151 -1.18 1.12 19.87
C VAL A 151 -0.86 1.66 18.48
N PHE A 152 -1.81 2.33 17.82
CA PHE A 152 -1.55 2.97 16.52
C PHE A 152 -0.51 4.09 16.63
N HIS A 153 -0.64 4.99 17.60
CA HIS A 153 0.32 6.07 17.84
C HIS A 153 1.73 5.53 18.11
N ARG A 154 1.84 4.54 18.99
CA ARG A 154 3.13 3.87 19.26
C ARG A 154 3.74 3.27 17.99
N ALA A 155 2.93 2.70 17.11
CA ALA A 155 3.42 2.09 15.88
C ALA A 155 3.83 3.13 14.83
N TYR A 156 3.11 4.26 14.73
CA TYR A 156 3.12 5.09 13.53
C TYR A 156 3.43 6.58 13.71
N ASP A 157 3.53 7.12 14.94
CA ASP A 157 3.85 8.55 15.14
C ASP A 157 5.17 8.98 14.49
N ASN A 158 6.13 8.06 14.39
CA ASN A 158 7.44 8.28 13.77
C ASN A 158 7.54 7.65 12.37
N LYS A 159 6.42 7.33 11.71
CA LYS A 159 6.40 6.71 10.38
C LYS A 159 5.87 7.73 9.36
N PRO A 160 6.73 8.33 8.54
CA PRO A 160 6.37 9.53 7.78
C PRO A 160 5.37 9.27 6.64
N LEU A 161 5.16 8.01 6.26
CA LEU A 161 4.23 7.60 5.20
C LEU A 161 2.95 6.94 5.75
N VAL A 162 2.70 7.04 7.05
CA VAL A 162 1.42 6.65 7.67
C VAL A 162 0.78 7.89 8.27
N ARG A 163 -0.52 8.11 7.99
CA ARG A 163 -1.29 9.21 8.60
C ARG A 163 -2.42 8.63 9.42
N LEU A 164 -2.45 8.96 10.71
CA LEU A 164 -3.51 8.54 11.62
C LEU A 164 -4.64 9.57 11.63
N TYR A 165 -5.88 9.09 11.54
CA TYR A 165 -7.08 9.88 11.75
C TYR A 165 -7.47 9.79 13.23
N GLU A 166 -7.40 10.92 13.94
CA GLU A 166 -7.83 11.03 15.35
C GLU A 166 -9.33 10.74 15.54
N GLN A 167 -10.12 11.07 14.52
CA GLN A 167 -11.57 10.91 14.46
C GLN A 167 -12.00 10.50 13.06
N GLY A 168 -12.99 9.60 13.00
CA GLY A 168 -13.53 9.10 11.74
C GLY A 168 -12.56 8.23 10.95
N VAL A 169 -12.80 8.14 9.65
CA VAL A 169 -12.11 7.22 8.74
C VAL A 169 -11.71 7.92 7.43
N PRO A 170 -10.63 7.48 6.76
CA PRO A 170 -10.18 8.10 5.53
C PRO A 170 -11.14 7.88 4.36
N ALA A 171 -11.24 8.89 3.50
CA ALA A 171 -11.86 8.76 2.19
C ALA A 171 -10.78 8.42 1.14
N LEU A 172 -11.04 7.45 0.27
CA LEU A 172 -10.06 6.95 -0.71
C LEU A 172 -9.39 8.06 -1.54
N LYS A 173 -10.14 9.06 -1.97
CA LYS A 173 -9.62 10.16 -2.80
C LYS A 173 -8.50 10.96 -2.11
N ALA A 174 -8.43 10.97 -0.78
CA ALA A 174 -7.45 11.73 -0.01
C ALA A 174 -6.01 11.17 -0.10
N VAL A 175 -5.84 9.95 -0.59
CA VAL A 175 -4.54 9.28 -0.75
C VAL A 175 -4.15 9.02 -2.20
N VAL A 176 -5.08 9.12 -3.15
CA VAL A 176 -4.78 8.91 -4.59
C VAL A 176 -3.74 9.92 -5.06
N GLY A 177 -2.64 9.43 -5.64
CA GLY A 177 -1.51 10.25 -6.08
C GLY A 177 -0.52 10.61 -4.97
N LEU A 178 -0.71 10.12 -3.74
CA LEU A 178 0.18 10.37 -2.60
C LEU A 178 0.83 9.07 -2.08
N PRO A 179 2.02 9.16 -1.46
CA PRO A 179 2.76 7.99 -0.98
C PRO A 179 2.31 7.49 0.40
N TYR A 180 1.15 7.94 0.90
CA TYR A 180 0.67 7.66 2.25
C TYR A 180 -0.20 6.40 2.32
N CYS A 181 -0.21 5.78 3.49
CA CYS A 181 -1.32 4.96 3.97
C CYS A 181 -2.05 5.73 5.08
N ASP A 182 -3.32 6.03 4.87
CA ASP A 182 -4.17 6.68 5.88
C ASP A 182 -4.94 5.62 6.65
N ILE A 183 -4.96 5.75 7.98
CA ILE A 183 -5.64 4.79 8.86
C ILE A 183 -6.54 5.55 9.84
N GLY A 184 -7.80 5.14 9.91
CA GLY A 184 -8.75 5.56 10.94
C GLY A 184 -9.54 4.37 11.44
N PHE A 185 -10.24 4.52 12.57
CA PHE A 185 -10.99 3.42 13.16
C PHE A 185 -12.14 3.89 14.02
N GLU A 186 -13.11 2.99 14.22
CA GLU A 186 -14.24 3.17 15.14
C GLU A 186 -14.42 1.91 16.01
N VAL A 187 -14.82 2.11 17.26
CA VAL A 187 -15.05 1.04 18.24
C VAL A 187 -16.48 1.11 18.76
N GLN A 188 -17.16 -0.03 18.79
CA GLN A 188 -18.47 -0.19 19.40
C GLN A 188 -18.56 -1.50 20.21
N GLY A 189 -18.53 -1.38 21.53
CA GLY A 189 -18.44 -2.55 22.42
C GLY A 189 -17.18 -3.35 22.14
N GLU A 190 -17.31 -4.64 21.88
CA GLU A 190 -16.17 -5.50 21.50
C GLU A 190 -15.86 -5.48 19.99
N HIS A 191 -16.48 -4.61 19.20
CA HIS A 191 -16.26 -4.57 17.75
C HIS A 191 -15.38 -3.38 17.36
N LEU A 192 -14.41 -3.66 16.49
CA LEU A 192 -13.52 -2.68 15.90
C LEU A 192 -13.70 -2.70 14.39
N ILE A 193 -13.83 -1.51 13.79
CA ILE A 193 -13.68 -1.33 12.35
C ILE A 193 -12.46 -0.44 12.12
N VAL A 194 -11.46 -0.96 11.42
CA VAL A 194 -10.31 -0.19 10.93
C VAL A 194 -10.50 0.06 9.44
N VAL A 195 -10.26 1.29 8.99
CA VAL A 195 -10.27 1.65 7.58
C VAL A 195 -8.89 2.16 7.21
N ALA A 196 -8.25 1.47 6.27
CA ALA A 196 -6.98 1.86 5.68
C ALA A 196 -7.15 2.25 4.21
N ALA A 197 -6.56 3.35 3.80
CA ALA A 197 -6.58 3.82 2.42
C ALA A 197 -5.15 4.08 1.91
N GLU A 198 -4.86 3.66 0.68
CA GLU A 198 -3.59 3.97 0.01
C GLU A 198 -3.79 4.17 -1.50
N ASP A 199 -2.83 4.77 -2.19
CA ASP A 199 -2.72 4.62 -3.66
C ASP A 199 -2.02 3.31 -4.00
N ASN A 200 -2.72 2.42 -4.71
CA ASN A 200 -2.30 1.06 -5.03
C ASN A 200 -1.05 0.98 -5.93
N LEU A 201 -0.70 2.06 -6.64
CA LEU A 201 0.51 2.12 -7.45
C LEU A 201 1.65 2.87 -6.74
N LEU A 202 1.36 3.60 -5.67
CA LEU A 202 2.34 4.34 -4.87
C LEU A 202 2.66 3.59 -3.59
N LYS A 203 1.99 3.89 -2.47
CA LYS A 203 2.27 3.18 -1.21
C LYS A 203 2.03 1.67 -1.33
N GLY A 204 1.07 1.26 -2.15
CA GLY A 204 0.84 -0.16 -2.46
C GLY A 204 1.84 -0.81 -3.42
N ALA A 205 2.79 -0.05 -3.99
CA ALA A 205 3.82 -0.57 -4.88
C ALA A 205 5.07 0.35 -4.94
N ALA A 206 5.10 1.32 -5.86
CA ALA A 206 6.33 2.00 -6.25
C ALA A 206 6.91 2.90 -5.15
N SER A 207 6.08 3.64 -4.41
CA SER A 207 6.56 4.52 -3.34
C SER A 207 7.08 3.71 -2.15
N GLN A 208 6.50 2.55 -1.85
CA GLN A 208 7.06 1.66 -0.82
C GLN A 208 8.37 1.00 -1.28
N ALA A 209 8.50 0.68 -2.57
CA ALA A 209 9.76 0.23 -3.15
C ALA A 209 10.86 1.31 -3.01
N VAL A 210 10.55 2.55 -3.35
CA VAL A 210 11.47 3.69 -3.22
C VAL A 210 11.77 4.02 -1.74
N GLN A 211 10.79 3.91 -0.85
CA GLN A 211 10.99 4.02 0.60
C GLN A 211 11.99 2.97 1.10
N CYS A 212 11.84 1.71 0.66
CA CYS A 212 12.80 0.64 0.97
C CYS A 212 14.19 0.92 0.40
N LEU A 213 14.26 1.45 -0.82
CA LEU A 213 15.52 1.86 -1.46
C LEU A 213 16.20 2.96 -0.64
N ASN A 214 15.45 3.99 -0.23
CA ASN A 214 15.97 5.07 0.59
C ASN A 214 16.58 4.54 1.90
N ILE A 215 15.84 3.67 2.61
CA ILE A 215 16.33 3.00 3.82
C ILE A 215 17.62 2.21 3.53
N ARG A 216 17.64 1.41 2.45
CA ARG A 216 18.78 0.56 2.08
C ARG A 216 20.05 1.37 1.82
N PHE A 217 19.93 2.54 1.21
CA PHE A 217 21.07 3.37 0.81
C PHE A 217 21.35 4.54 1.77
N GLY A 218 20.60 4.64 2.88
CA GLY A 218 20.80 5.69 3.89
C GLY A 218 20.35 7.08 3.46
N PHE A 219 19.46 7.18 2.46
CA PHE A 219 18.80 8.43 2.11
C PHE A 219 17.66 8.74 3.10
N PRO A 220 17.22 10.01 3.23
CA PRO A 220 15.97 10.33 3.91
C PRO A 220 14.83 9.47 3.38
N GLU A 221 14.08 8.84 4.28
CA GLU A 221 13.07 7.84 3.94
C GLU A 221 12.02 8.35 2.94
N THR A 222 11.70 9.65 3.00
CA THR A 222 10.72 10.34 2.14
C THR A 222 11.32 11.01 0.91
N GLN A 223 12.64 10.88 0.67
CA GLN A 223 13.30 11.47 -0.49
C GLN A 223 12.62 11.02 -1.80
N SER A 224 12.27 11.98 -2.66
CA SER A 224 11.48 11.83 -3.90
C SER A 224 10.01 11.42 -3.75
N LEU A 225 9.54 11.15 -2.53
CA LEU A 225 8.17 10.67 -2.29
C LEU A 225 7.22 11.80 -1.90
N ILE A 226 7.69 12.72 -1.07
CA ILE A 226 6.91 13.87 -0.61
C ILE A 226 7.54 15.13 -1.21
N LEU A 227 6.72 15.97 -1.83
CA LEU A 227 7.12 17.33 -2.18
C LEU A 227 7.31 18.12 -0.88
N THR A 228 8.55 18.46 -0.55
CA THR A 228 8.81 19.40 0.54
C THR A 228 8.79 20.81 -0.02
N ASP A 229 8.16 21.76 0.67
CA ASP A 229 8.07 23.18 0.29
C ASP A 229 9.44 23.87 0.06
N LYS A 230 10.55 23.17 0.37
CA LYS A 230 11.92 23.62 0.04
C LYS A 230 12.29 23.47 -1.43
N TYR A 231 11.49 22.74 -2.22
CA TYR A 231 11.49 22.87 -3.67
C TYR A 231 10.39 23.87 -4.06
N THR A 232 10.65 25.16 -3.83
CA THR A 232 10.15 26.16 -4.77
C THR A 232 10.50 25.65 -6.16
N MET A 233 9.53 25.70 -7.08
CA MET A 233 9.69 25.32 -8.48
C MET A 233 10.77 26.19 -9.16
N THR A 234 12.04 25.94 -8.86
CA THR A 234 13.10 26.16 -9.83
C THR A 234 12.92 25.02 -10.81
N ASN A 235 12.38 25.35 -11.99
CA ASN A 235 12.28 24.44 -13.13
C ASN A 235 13.46 23.48 -13.12
N PRO A 236 13.27 22.16 -12.92
CA PRO A 236 14.37 21.25 -13.11
C PRO A 236 14.75 21.36 -14.58
N LEU A 237 15.92 21.94 -14.82
CA LEU A 237 16.57 21.96 -16.12
C LEU A 237 16.96 20.51 -16.42
N ILE A 238 16.02 19.73 -16.95
CA ILE A 238 16.29 18.41 -17.50
C ILE A 238 16.98 18.65 -18.83
N ILE A 239 18.32 18.74 -18.80
CA ILE A 239 19.13 18.74 -20.01
C ILE A 239 19.17 17.30 -20.52
N LYS A 240 18.44 17.03 -21.60
CA LYS A 240 18.61 15.81 -22.39
C LYS A 240 19.86 15.98 -23.25
N LEU A 241 20.98 15.38 -22.83
CA LEU A 241 22.13 15.16 -23.71
C LEU A 241 21.85 13.95 -24.60
N GLY A 242 21.24 14.21 -25.76
CA GLY A 242 21.00 13.25 -26.83
C GLY A 242 20.72 14.03 -28.11
N GLY A 243 21.77 14.18 -28.92
CA GLY A 243 21.93 15.27 -29.87
C GLY A 243 20.87 15.40 -30.96
N VAL A 244 20.34 16.62 -31.09
CA VAL A 244 20.12 17.37 -32.35
C VAL A 244 20.18 18.86 -31.95
N LEU A 245 21.00 19.65 -32.64
CA LEU A 245 20.98 21.12 -32.56
C LEU A 245 19.67 21.62 -33.16
N LEU A 246 18.90 22.40 -32.40
CA LEU A 246 17.90 23.30 -32.96
C LEU A 246 18.28 24.72 -32.55
N ASP A 247 18.51 25.56 -33.56
CA ASP A 247 18.82 26.98 -33.41
C ASP A 247 17.71 27.70 -32.66
N SER A 248 18.12 28.55 -31.74
CA SER A 248 17.28 29.35 -30.86
C SER A 248 16.76 30.60 -31.58
N GLU A 249 15.62 30.52 -32.25
CA GLU A 249 14.85 31.71 -32.65
C GLU A 249 13.41 31.35 -33.10
N GLU A 250 12.52 30.92 -32.17
CA GLU A 250 11.06 30.94 -32.39
C GLU A 250 10.25 30.55 -31.12
N ALA A 251 10.44 31.25 -30.00
CA ALA A 251 9.63 30.99 -28.80
C ALA A 251 9.23 32.26 -28.02
N LEU A 252 8.81 33.31 -28.73
CA LEU A 252 8.13 34.47 -28.13
C LEU A 252 7.01 34.95 -29.05
N GLY A 253 5.84 34.30 -28.97
CA GLY A 253 4.60 34.77 -29.61
C GLY A 253 3.39 34.41 -28.73
N PRO A 254 2.40 35.30 -28.55
CA PRO A 254 1.28 35.09 -27.63
C PRO A 254 0.29 34.05 -28.17
N PRO A 255 -0.45 33.36 -27.29
CA PRO A 255 -1.35 32.28 -27.68
C PRO A 255 -2.58 32.80 -28.45
N VAL A 256 -2.83 32.25 -29.63
CA VAL A 256 -4.06 32.48 -30.38
C VAL A 256 -5.17 31.58 -29.82
N LEU A 257 -6.18 32.20 -29.22
CA LEU A 257 -7.47 31.60 -28.91
C LEU A 257 -8.15 31.12 -30.21
N LYS A 258 -8.46 29.82 -30.31
CA LYS A 258 -9.50 29.33 -31.24
C LYS A 258 -10.74 28.96 -30.44
N ARG A 259 -11.84 29.65 -30.73
CA ARG A 259 -13.20 29.36 -30.25
C ARG A 259 -13.88 28.34 -31.17
N CYS A 260 -14.71 27.52 -30.53
CA CYS A 260 -15.62 26.48 -31.01
C CYS A 260 -14.97 25.27 -31.69
#